data_AF-A0A846UY56-F1
#
_entry.id   AF-A0A846UY56-F1
#
_cell.length_a   1.000
_cell.length_b   1.000
_cell.length_c   1.000
_cell.angle_alpha   90.00
_cell.angle_beta   90.00
_cell.angle_gamma   90.00
#
_symmetry.space_group_name_H-M   'P 1'
#
loop_
_entity.id
_entity.type
_entity.pdbx_description
1 polymer ?
#
loop_
_entity_poly.entity_id
_entity_poly.type
_entity_poly.pdbx_seq_one_letter_code
_entity_poly.pdbx_strand_id
1 'polypeptide(L)'
;MKRPLSALLAMLIPVCAAAKEAPSTVHPWTPAGVSSDLFESHPAFDPRTGDLYFVRSSKEFKGWRILTSHCDGRQWSTPVDAPFAAPGAEADPWFTPDGRSIYFISTRATGRQNSKDLDIWRADRNADGSWQKPVRLPEPVNSGEAEWFPRMAPDGWLYFGSNRAGGLGKNDIWRAKETSPGQWTVENAGPAINTAGDEYEPLPSPDGKRLIVMADGGLYQSHWDGHRWTKKEKLGPEVNVNGSEIGAAFSPSGKSLLFARDTGEPESGEFFVWQPQGAEAWPPMCGQAKTSGAARRK
;
A
#
# COMPACT_ATOMS: atom_id res chain seq x y z
N MET A 1 56.92 -34.16 -49.24
CA MET A 1 56.50 -32.99 -48.44
C MET A 1 55.01 -33.09 -48.17
N LYS A 2 54.60 -33.51 -46.96
CA LYS A 2 53.19 -33.65 -46.55
C LYS A 2 52.79 -32.43 -45.72
N ARG A 3 51.70 -31.75 -46.11
CA ARG A 3 51.11 -30.59 -45.40
C ARG A 3 50.35 -31.06 -44.15
N PRO A 4 50.38 -30.35 -43.01
CA PRO A 4 49.55 -30.69 -41.87
C PRO A 4 48.14 -30.06 -42.02
N LEU A 5 47.14 -30.86 -41.66
CA LEU A 5 45.73 -30.50 -41.51
C LEU A 5 45.59 -29.57 -40.29
N SER A 6 45.02 -28.37 -40.46
CA SER A 6 44.62 -27.53 -39.32
C SER A 6 43.27 -28.00 -38.81
N ALA A 7 43.22 -28.45 -37.55
CA ALA A 7 41.99 -28.77 -36.85
C ALA A 7 41.31 -27.47 -36.39
N LEU A 8 40.07 -27.24 -36.84
CA LEU A 8 39.24 -26.13 -36.41
C LEU A 8 38.67 -26.44 -35.03
N LEU A 9 39.11 -25.73 -34.00
CA LEU A 9 38.61 -25.85 -32.63
C LEU A 9 37.28 -25.08 -32.52
N ALA A 10 36.16 -25.79 -32.48
CA ALA A 10 34.85 -25.18 -32.22
C ALA A 10 34.76 -24.72 -30.76
N MET A 11 34.71 -23.41 -30.52
CA MET A 11 34.40 -22.87 -29.20
C MET A 11 32.92 -23.07 -28.90
N LEU A 12 32.62 -23.93 -27.93
CA LEU A 12 31.30 -24.03 -27.31
C LEU A 12 31.09 -22.82 -26.42
N ILE A 13 30.21 -21.91 -26.84
CA ILE A 13 29.71 -20.82 -25.98
C ILE A 13 28.76 -21.47 -24.96
N PRO A 14 28.95 -21.28 -23.64
CA PRO A 14 28.01 -21.79 -22.67
C PRO A 14 26.73 -20.95 -22.78
N VAL A 15 25.64 -21.59 -23.22
CA VAL A 15 24.30 -21.05 -23.04
C VAL A 15 24.04 -21.03 -21.54
N CYS A 16 24.11 -19.86 -20.91
CA CYS A 16 23.58 -19.67 -19.57
C CYS A 16 22.11 -20.05 -19.60
N ALA A 17 21.76 -21.21 -19.04
CA ALA A 17 20.39 -21.50 -18.70
C ALA A 17 19.92 -20.41 -17.74
N ALA A 18 18.97 -19.58 -18.17
CA ALA A 18 18.28 -18.67 -17.28
C ALA A 18 17.71 -19.52 -16.14
N ALA A 19 18.10 -19.22 -14.90
CA ALA A 19 17.49 -19.83 -13.75
C ALA A 19 15.99 -19.59 -13.87
N LYS A 20 15.18 -20.67 -13.90
CA LYS A 20 13.72 -20.54 -13.74
C LYS A 20 13.51 -19.81 -12.42
N GLU A 21 13.00 -18.58 -12.49
CA GLU A 21 12.54 -17.88 -11.29
C GLU A 21 11.55 -18.80 -10.58
N ALA A 22 11.78 -19.02 -9.28
CA ALA A 22 10.83 -19.75 -8.45
C ALA A 22 9.47 -19.02 -8.56
N PRO A 23 8.35 -19.74 -8.65
CA PRO A 23 7.04 -19.11 -8.75
C PRO A 23 6.86 -18.14 -7.58
N SER A 24 6.44 -16.91 -7.87
CA SER A 24 6.14 -15.91 -6.85
C SER A 24 5.08 -16.46 -5.90
N THR A 25 5.41 -16.58 -4.62
CA THR A 25 4.46 -17.12 -3.63
C THR A 25 3.79 -15.97 -2.89
N VAL A 26 2.47 -16.03 -2.83
CA VAL A 26 1.68 -15.27 -1.87
C VAL A 26 1.55 -16.12 -0.62
N HIS A 27 1.87 -15.57 0.54
CA HIS A 27 1.77 -16.28 1.82
C HIS A 27 1.05 -15.41 2.86
N PRO A 28 0.28 -16.02 3.77
CA PRO A 28 -0.30 -15.31 4.90
C PRO A 28 0.78 -14.65 5.75
N TRP A 29 0.49 -13.46 6.26
CA TRP A 29 1.25 -12.76 7.28
C TRP A 29 0.30 -12.46 8.45
N THR A 30 0.33 -13.33 9.44
CA THR A 30 -0.57 -13.31 10.59
C THR A 30 0.20 -12.91 11.86
N PRO A 31 0.50 -11.61 12.04
CA PRO A 31 1.23 -11.13 13.22
C PRO A 31 0.47 -11.43 14.51
N ALA A 32 1.03 -12.31 15.34
CA ALA A 32 0.48 -12.62 16.65
C ALA A 32 0.29 -11.33 17.49
N GLY A 33 -0.88 -11.19 18.11
CA GLY A 33 -1.28 -10.00 18.86
C GLY A 33 -2.02 -8.96 18.01
N VAL A 34 -1.80 -8.93 16.69
CA VAL A 34 -2.56 -8.12 15.75
C VAL A 34 -3.69 -8.93 15.14
N SER A 35 -3.46 -10.11 14.56
CA SER A 35 -4.53 -10.90 13.94
C SER A 35 -5.65 -11.27 14.92
N SER A 36 -6.91 -11.17 14.49
CA SER A 36 -8.09 -11.46 15.33
C SER A 36 -9.25 -12.11 14.55
N ASP A 37 -10.41 -12.29 15.21
CA ASP A 37 -11.65 -12.72 14.55
C ASP A 37 -12.39 -11.57 13.83
N LEU A 38 -11.85 -10.35 13.89
CA LEU A 38 -12.32 -9.16 13.18
C LEU A 38 -11.49 -8.92 11.92
N PHE A 39 -11.97 -8.07 11.02
CA PHE A 39 -11.33 -7.84 9.73
C PHE A 39 -10.21 -6.80 9.81
N GLU A 40 -8.96 -7.25 9.70
CA GLU A 40 -7.78 -6.38 9.58
C GLU A 40 -7.46 -6.02 8.12
N SER A 41 -7.18 -4.74 7.86
CA SER A 41 -6.86 -4.25 6.51
C SER A 41 -6.01 -2.99 6.53
N HIS A 42 -5.65 -2.49 5.33
CA HIS A 42 -5.00 -1.18 5.14
C HIS A 42 -3.78 -0.95 6.05
N PRO A 43 -2.77 -1.83 6.00
CA PRO A 43 -1.60 -1.72 6.84
C PRO A 43 -0.71 -0.57 6.38
N ALA A 44 -0.09 0.09 7.35
CA ALA A 44 0.91 1.12 7.16
C ALA A 44 1.96 0.99 8.27
N PHE A 45 3.23 1.05 7.90
CA PHE A 45 4.32 1.03 8.87
C PHE A 45 4.81 2.45 9.10
N ASP A 46 4.92 2.85 10.36
CA ASP A 46 5.57 4.10 10.73
C ASP A 46 7.07 3.99 10.37
N PRO A 47 7.59 4.79 9.42
CA PRO A 47 8.99 4.66 8.98
C PRO A 47 10.00 5.09 10.06
N ARG A 48 9.56 5.73 11.15
CA ARG A 48 10.44 6.15 12.25
C ARG A 48 10.53 5.11 13.36
N THR A 49 9.42 4.49 13.72
CA THR A 49 9.33 3.58 14.86
C THR A 49 9.22 2.12 14.45
N GLY A 50 8.76 1.83 13.24
CA GLY A 50 8.43 0.49 12.77
C GLY A 50 7.07 -0.01 13.26
N ASP A 51 6.29 0.83 13.95
CA ASP A 51 4.96 0.46 14.45
C ASP A 51 4.00 0.18 13.29
N LEU A 52 3.15 -0.82 13.47
CA LEU A 52 2.10 -1.16 12.51
C LEU A 52 0.86 -0.35 12.85
N TYR A 53 0.41 0.45 11.89
CA TYR A 53 -0.93 1.04 11.86
C TYR A 53 -1.77 0.25 10.87
N PHE A 54 -3.03 0.00 11.20
CA PHE A 54 -3.92 -0.79 10.35
C PHE A 54 -5.38 -0.45 10.64
N VAL A 55 -6.26 -0.79 9.72
CA VAL A 55 -7.71 -0.68 9.91
C VAL A 55 -8.24 -1.98 10.49
N ARG A 56 -9.07 -1.88 11.52
CA ARG A 56 -9.90 -2.98 12.02
C ARG A 56 -11.38 -2.66 11.85
N SER A 57 -12.17 -3.66 11.47
CA SER A 57 -13.62 -3.56 11.30
C SER A 57 -14.34 -4.87 11.65
N SER A 58 -15.68 -4.83 11.71
CA SER A 58 -16.47 -6.07 11.84
C SER A 58 -16.31 -6.96 10.61
N LYS A 59 -16.73 -8.22 10.69
CA LYS A 59 -16.71 -9.16 9.56
C LYS A 59 -17.55 -8.68 8.37
N GLU A 60 -18.56 -7.85 8.62
CA GLU A 60 -19.37 -7.20 7.59
C GLU A 60 -18.73 -5.91 7.06
N PHE A 61 -17.45 -5.69 7.36
CA PHE A 61 -16.64 -4.54 6.96
C PHE A 61 -17.22 -3.19 7.41
N LYS A 62 -17.69 -3.14 8.67
CA LYS A 62 -18.28 -1.93 9.29
C LYS A 62 -17.47 -1.43 10.47
N GLY A 63 -17.62 -0.13 10.75
CA GLY A 63 -17.05 0.50 11.93
C GLY A 63 -15.53 0.64 11.86
N TRP A 64 -14.98 1.01 10.70
CA TRP A 64 -13.55 1.17 10.48
C TRP A 64 -12.88 2.05 11.56
N ARG A 65 -11.84 1.50 12.17
CA ARG A 65 -10.97 2.17 13.15
C ARG A 65 -9.52 1.96 12.77
N ILE A 66 -8.72 3.03 12.86
CA ILE A 66 -7.26 2.92 12.74
C ILE A 66 -6.70 2.56 14.12
N LEU A 67 -6.08 1.39 14.20
CA LEU A 67 -5.37 0.91 15.37
C LEU A 67 -3.85 0.96 15.13
N THR A 68 -3.09 0.98 16.20
CA THR A 68 -1.63 0.91 16.18
C THR A 68 -1.14 -0.19 17.12
N SER A 69 -0.07 -0.89 16.73
CA SER A 69 0.64 -1.85 17.56
C SER A 69 2.15 -1.69 17.41
N HIS A 70 2.85 -1.74 18.54
CA HIS A 70 4.29 -1.69 18.64
C HIS A 70 4.90 -3.10 18.70
N CYS A 71 6.02 -3.30 18.03
CA CYS A 71 6.82 -4.51 18.16
C CYS A 71 7.95 -4.31 19.17
N ASP A 72 7.92 -5.02 20.30
CA ASP A 72 8.97 -4.98 21.33
C ASP A 72 10.22 -5.83 21.00
N GLY A 73 10.30 -6.32 19.75
CA GLY A 73 11.31 -7.26 19.26
C GLY A 73 10.96 -8.73 19.50
N ARG A 74 9.94 -9.04 20.29
CA ARG A 74 9.42 -10.40 20.55
C ARG A 74 8.01 -10.60 20.04
N GLN A 75 7.12 -9.65 20.27
CA GLN A 75 5.73 -9.74 19.87
C GLN A 75 5.15 -8.36 19.58
N TRP A 76 4.12 -8.33 18.74
CA TRP A 76 3.31 -7.14 18.60
C TRP A 76 2.48 -6.95 19.87
N SER A 77 2.42 -5.71 20.36
CA SER A 77 1.58 -5.34 21.49
C SER A 77 0.09 -5.50 21.17
N THR A 78 -0.76 -5.54 22.20
CA THR A 78 -2.22 -5.43 21.99
C THR A 78 -2.53 -4.13 21.25
N PRO A 79 -3.23 -4.18 20.11
CA PRO A 79 -3.58 -2.99 19.34
C PRO A 79 -4.41 -2.02 20.17
N VAL A 80 -4.09 -0.74 20.07
CA VAL A 80 -4.83 0.37 20.68
C VAL A 80 -5.25 1.35 19.60
N ASP A 81 -6.23 2.21 19.89
CA ASP A 81 -6.58 3.31 18.99
C ASP A 81 -5.33 4.14 18.64
N ALA A 82 -5.23 4.55 17.37
CA ALA A 82 -4.18 5.48 16.97
C ALA A 82 -4.24 6.75 17.82
N PRO A 83 -3.10 7.39 18.18
CA PRO A 83 -3.12 8.52 19.11
C PRO A 83 -3.88 9.77 18.60
N PHE A 84 -4.24 9.81 17.32
CA PHE A 84 -5.02 10.86 16.66
C PHE A 84 -6.48 10.46 16.39
N ALA A 85 -6.92 9.33 16.94
CA ALA A 85 -8.27 8.82 16.87
C ALA A 85 -9.31 9.84 17.36
N ALA A 86 -10.45 9.88 16.67
CA ALA A 86 -11.61 10.68 17.03
C ALA A 86 -12.90 9.89 16.77
N PRO A 87 -14.05 10.31 17.35
CA PRO A 87 -15.34 9.75 16.98
C PRO A 87 -15.59 9.86 15.47
N GLY A 88 -16.08 8.77 14.88
CA GLY A 88 -16.26 8.62 13.44
C GLY A 88 -15.57 7.37 12.91
N ALA A 89 -15.83 7.06 11.64
CA ALA A 89 -15.08 6.06 10.90
C ALA A 89 -13.72 6.64 10.51
N GLU A 90 -12.68 5.80 10.53
CA GLU A 90 -11.30 6.15 10.19
C GLU A 90 -10.67 5.00 9.42
N ALA A 91 -10.01 5.31 8.30
CA ALA A 91 -9.38 4.29 7.47
C ALA A 91 -8.15 4.82 6.70
N ASP A 92 -7.51 3.91 5.97
CA ASP A 92 -6.48 4.15 4.97
C ASP A 92 -5.25 4.94 5.43
N PRO A 93 -4.64 4.59 6.58
CA PRO A 93 -3.45 5.28 7.05
C PRO A 93 -2.31 5.21 6.02
N TRP A 94 -1.60 6.31 5.83
CA TRP A 94 -0.41 6.38 5.00
C TRP A 94 0.59 7.39 5.54
N PHE A 95 1.82 6.94 5.76
CA PHE A 95 2.90 7.79 6.25
C PHE A 95 3.67 8.44 5.09
N THR A 96 4.06 9.71 5.28
CA THR A 96 5.12 10.28 4.45
C THR A 96 6.42 9.49 4.64
N PRO A 97 7.28 9.36 3.61
CA PRO A 97 8.52 8.58 3.73
C PRO A 97 9.44 9.01 4.87
N ASP A 98 9.39 10.29 5.25
CA ASP A 98 10.15 10.85 6.38
C ASP A 98 9.47 10.70 7.75
N GLY A 99 8.27 10.10 7.78
CA GLY A 99 7.43 9.89 8.96
C GLY A 99 6.96 11.17 9.67
N ARG A 100 7.06 12.34 9.02
CA ARG A 100 6.62 13.62 9.57
C ARG A 100 5.11 13.78 9.56
N SER A 101 4.41 13.15 8.63
CA SER A 101 2.96 13.26 8.51
C SER A 101 2.34 11.90 8.25
N ILE A 102 1.11 11.74 8.71
CA ILE A 102 0.21 10.64 8.33
C ILE A 102 -1.02 11.23 7.66
N TYR A 103 -1.39 10.65 6.52
CA TYR A 103 -2.65 10.90 5.83
C TYR A 103 -3.59 9.72 6.10
N PHE A 104 -4.89 10.00 6.17
CA PHE A 104 -5.92 8.99 6.40
C PHE A 104 -7.28 9.58 6.01
N ILE A 105 -8.31 8.75 5.92
CA ILE A 105 -9.68 9.21 5.67
C ILE A 105 -10.53 9.13 6.94
N SER A 106 -11.48 10.04 7.09
CA SER A 106 -12.36 10.03 8.27
C SER A 106 -13.67 10.79 8.07
N THR A 107 -14.73 10.28 8.69
CA THR A 107 -16.03 10.96 8.83
C THR A 107 -16.08 11.89 10.05
N ARG A 108 -14.95 12.12 10.74
CA ARG A 108 -14.88 12.97 11.93
C ARG A 108 -15.40 14.39 11.64
N ALA A 109 -16.04 15.01 12.62
CA ALA A 109 -16.63 16.35 12.48
C ALA A 109 -15.55 17.47 12.44
N THR A 110 -15.81 18.52 11.66
CA THR A 110 -15.05 19.78 11.65
C THR A 110 -15.90 20.95 12.16
N GLY A 111 -15.64 21.43 13.37
CA GLY A 111 -16.36 22.59 13.90
C GLY A 111 -17.87 22.36 14.00
N ARG A 112 -18.68 23.12 13.25
CA ARG A 112 -20.16 22.96 13.19
C ARG A 112 -20.64 22.08 12.03
N GLN A 113 -19.74 21.60 11.18
CA GLN A 113 -20.08 20.77 10.03
C GLN A 113 -19.60 19.35 10.30
N ASN A 114 -20.52 18.39 10.25
CA ASN A 114 -20.13 17.00 10.08
C ASN A 114 -19.59 16.85 8.65
N SER A 115 -18.54 16.05 8.46
CA SER A 115 -18.30 15.53 7.13
C SER A 115 -19.54 14.73 6.71
N LYS A 116 -20.04 14.95 5.50
CA LYS A 116 -21.20 14.20 5.00
C LYS A 116 -20.82 12.75 4.71
N ASP A 117 -19.55 12.52 4.41
CA ASP A 117 -18.92 11.30 3.94
C ASP A 117 -17.46 11.23 4.44
N LEU A 118 -16.55 10.61 3.69
CA LEU A 118 -15.15 10.45 4.04
C LEU A 118 -14.31 11.54 3.39
N ASP A 119 -13.62 12.31 4.22
CA ASP A 119 -12.62 13.29 3.76
C ASP A 119 -11.21 12.78 4.00
N ILE A 120 -10.23 13.30 3.26
CA ILE A 120 -8.80 13.15 3.53
C ILE A 120 -8.37 14.13 4.63
N TRP A 121 -7.68 13.58 5.62
CA TRP A 121 -7.08 14.29 6.74
C TRP A 121 -5.57 14.05 6.79
N ARG A 122 -4.87 14.99 7.43
CA ARG A 122 -3.45 14.89 7.75
C ARG A 122 -3.21 15.15 9.22
N ALA A 123 -2.38 14.35 9.87
CA ALA A 123 -1.80 14.67 11.17
C ALA A 123 -0.29 14.87 10.99
N ASP A 124 0.22 15.98 11.52
CA ASP A 124 1.66 16.28 11.50
C ASP A 124 2.27 15.88 12.85
N ARG A 125 3.51 15.40 12.82
CA ARG A 125 4.23 14.94 14.02
C ARG A 125 5.04 16.09 14.63
N ASN A 126 4.89 16.28 15.93
CA ASN A 126 5.72 17.19 16.72
C ASN A 126 7.17 16.68 16.84
N ALA A 127 8.06 17.56 17.26
CA ALA A 127 9.47 17.23 17.48
C ALA A 127 9.67 16.16 18.57
N ASP A 128 8.76 16.07 19.54
CA ASP A 128 8.77 15.07 20.62
C ASP A 128 8.18 13.71 20.21
N GLY A 129 7.72 13.57 18.96
CA GLY A 129 7.13 12.34 18.43
C GLY A 129 5.61 12.25 18.56
N SER A 130 4.97 13.14 19.32
CA SER A 130 3.51 13.20 19.47
C SER A 130 2.82 13.68 18.18
N TRP A 131 1.57 13.27 17.98
CA TRP A 131 0.77 13.73 16.85
C TRP A 131 0.06 15.04 17.18
N GLN A 132 0.13 16.01 16.26
CA GLN A 132 -0.72 17.18 16.29
C GLN A 132 -2.17 16.80 16.00
N LYS A 133 -3.10 17.69 16.37
CA LYS A 133 -4.50 17.54 16.01
C LYS A 133 -4.63 17.44 14.48
N PRO A 134 -5.32 16.43 13.95
CA PRO A 134 -5.46 16.28 12.51
C PRO A 134 -6.21 17.45 11.87
N VAL A 135 -5.79 17.80 10.66
CA VAL A 135 -6.37 18.85 9.83
C VAL A 135 -7.00 18.23 8.58
N ARG A 136 -8.22 18.64 8.23
CA ARG A 136 -8.87 18.25 6.99
C ARG A 136 -8.14 18.94 5.83
N LEU A 137 -7.81 18.20 4.76
CA LEU A 137 -7.24 18.84 3.58
C LEU A 137 -8.26 19.79 2.93
N PRO A 138 -7.80 20.91 2.33
CA PRO A 138 -8.70 21.89 1.75
C PRO A 138 -9.29 21.39 0.43
N GLU A 139 -10.36 22.03 -0.01
CA GLU A 139 -10.79 21.97 -1.40
C GLU A 139 -9.68 22.53 -2.32
N PRO A 140 -9.52 22.00 -3.55
CA PRO A 140 -10.32 20.95 -4.18
C PRO A 140 -9.85 19.51 -3.88
N VAL A 141 -8.92 19.30 -2.94
CA VAL A 141 -8.45 17.93 -2.61
C VAL A 141 -9.61 17.11 -2.09
N ASN A 142 -10.27 17.59 -1.04
CA ASN A 142 -11.56 17.07 -0.64
C ASN A 142 -12.67 17.71 -1.47
N SER A 143 -13.76 16.97 -1.67
CA SER A 143 -14.89 17.41 -2.47
C SER A 143 -16.21 17.36 -1.70
N GLY A 144 -17.33 17.38 -2.42
CA GLY A 144 -18.65 17.13 -1.82
C GLY A 144 -19.05 15.65 -1.84
N GLU A 145 -18.14 14.80 -2.30
CA GLU A 145 -18.26 13.34 -2.40
C GLU A 145 -17.14 12.69 -1.59
N ALA A 146 -17.21 11.37 -1.39
CA ALA A 146 -16.21 10.66 -0.62
C ALA A 146 -14.84 10.61 -1.32
N GLU A 147 -13.79 10.70 -0.50
CA GLU A 147 -12.41 10.43 -0.87
C GLU A 147 -11.88 9.19 -0.17
N TRP A 148 -11.11 8.40 -0.93
CA TRP A 148 -10.62 7.09 -0.51
C TRP A 148 -9.12 6.97 -0.72
N PHE A 149 -8.45 6.27 0.19
CA PHE A 149 -7.10 5.74 0.00
C PHE A 149 -6.03 6.75 -0.45
N PRO A 150 -5.78 7.82 0.33
CA PRO A 150 -4.79 8.83 0.01
C PRO A 150 -3.37 8.23 0.00
N ARG A 151 -2.65 8.35 -1.12
CA ARG A 151 -1.26 7.90 -1.27
C ARG A 151 -0.42 8.94 -2.01
N MET A 152 0.62 9.47 -1.38
CA MET A 152 1.56 10.35 -2.06
C MET A 152 2.53 9.53 -2.92
N ALA A 153 2.71 9.95 -4.16
CA ALA A 153 3.76 9.49 -5.04
C ALA A 153 5.07 10.28 -4.81
N PRO A 154 6.24 9.73 -5.17
CA PRO A 154 7.53 10.42 -5.00
C PRO A 154 7.67 11.74 -5.77
N ASP A 155 6.85 11.96 -6.80
CA ASP A 155 6.82 13.16 -7.63
C ASP A 155 5.92 14.29 -7.05
N GLY A 156 5.40 14.08 -5.82
CA GLY A 156 4.60 15.04 -5.08
C GLY A 156 3.12 15.05 -5.44
N TRP A 157 2.63 14.09 -6.23
CA TRP A 157 1.20 13.90 -6.46
C TRP A 157 0.56 13.05 -5.36
N LEU A 158 -0.53 13.52 -4.78
CA LEU A 158 -1.39 12.76 -3.87
C LEU A 158 -2.47 12.06 -4.68
N TYR A 159 -2.40 10.74 -4.83
CA TYR A 159 -3.44 9.93 -5.47
C TYR A 159 -4.51 9.53 -4.46
N PHE A 160 -5.76 9.43 -4.90
CA PHE A 160 -6.90 8.98 -4.09
C PHE A 160 -8.07 8.56 -5.01
N GLY A 161 -8.98 7.74 -4.51
CA GLY A 161 -10.24 7.39 -5.18
C GLY A 161 -11.35 8.39 -4.85
N SER A 162 -12.25 8.66 -5.80
CA SER A 162 -13.44 9.48 -5.56
C SER A 162 -14.44 9.35 -6.71
N ASN A 163 -15.74 9.43 -6.40
CA ASN A 163 -16.84 9.53 -7.36
C ASN A 163 -17.23 10.99 -7.70
N ARG A 164 -16.33 11.95 -7.42
CA ARG A 164 -16.53 13.36 -7.79
C ARG A 164 -16.80 13.57 -9.28
N ALA A 165 -17.50 14.65 -9.59
CA ALA A 165 -17.84 15.01 -10.96
C ALA A 165 -16.59 15.24 -11.85
N GLY A 166 -16.71 14.87 -13.12
CA GLY A 166 -15.63 14.98 -14.12
C GLY A 166 -14.81 13.70 -14.33
N GLY A 167 -15.23 12.59 -13.71
CA GLY A 167 -14.67 11.26 -13.93
C GLY A 167 -15.11 10.61 -15.25
N LEU A 168 -14.53 9.44 -15.53
CA LEU A 168 -14.79 8.57 -16.67
C LEU A 168 -15.73 7.41 -16.33
N GLY A 169 -15.77 7.00 -15.06
CA GLY A 169 -16.60 5.90 -14.55
C GLY A 169 -17.42 6.29 -13.34
N LYS A 170 -17.57 5.32 -12.44
CA LYS A 170 -18.28 5.50 -11.17
C LYS A 170 -17.32 6.09 -10.14
N ASN A 171 -16.54 5.25 -9.46
CA ASN A 171 -15.39 5.69 -8.69
C ASN A 171 -14.16 5.71 -9.61
N ASP A 172 -13.44 6.82 -9.58
CA ASP A 172 -12.24 7.04 -10.38
C ASP A 172 -11.05 7.32 -9.48
N ILE A 173 -9.85 7.05 -9.99
CA ILE A 173 -8.60 7.55 -9.42
C ILE A 173 -8.38 9.00 -9.85
N TRP A 174 -8.13 9.84 -8.86
CA TRP A 174 -7.77 11.24 -8.99
C TRP A 174 -6.39 11.47 -8.41
N ARG A 175 -5.78 12.61 -8.75
CA ARG A 175 -4.54 13.05 -8.14
C ARG A 175 -4.53 14.56 -7.89
N ALA A 176 -3.98 14.96 -6.75
CA ALA A 176 -3.81 16.34 -6.35
C ALA A 176 -2.33 16.73 -6.27
N LYS A 177 -2.02 17.99 -6.59
CA LYS A 177 -0.68 18.56 -6.38
C LYS A 177 -0.79 19.93 -5.76
N GLU A 178 0.01 20.15 -4.72
CA GLU A 178 0.17 21.47 -4.12
C GLU A 178 1.07 22.32 -5.03
N THR A 179 0.52 23.38 -5.62
CA THR A 179 1.25 24.27 -6.54
C THR A 179 1.89 25.45 -5.80
N SER A 180 1.33 25.81 -4.65
CA SER A 180 1.89 26.72 -3.66
C SER A 180 1.25 26.42 -2.29
N PRO A 181 1.79 26.89 -1.16
CA PRO A 181 1.26 26.54 0.16
C PRO A 181 -0.26 26.77 0.29
N GLY A 182 -1.01 25.69 0.50
CA GLY A 182 -2.45 25.68 0.61
C GLY A 182 -3.22 25.72 -0.71
N GLN A 183 -2.55 25.88 -1.86
CA GLN A 183 -3.18 25.88 -3.18
C GLN A 183 -2.95 24.55 -3.89
N TRP A 184 -4.06 23.84 -4.12
CA TRP A 184 -4.05 22.52 -4.74
C TRP A 184 -4.74 22.54 -6.09
N THR A 185 -4.18 21.81 -7.04
CA THR A 185 -4.86 21.43 -8.28
C THR A 185 -5.20 19.96 -8.23
N VAL A 186 -6.37 19.57 -8.74
CA VAL A 186 -6.81 18.18 -8.84
C VAL A 186 -7.14 17.86 -10.28
N GLU A 187 -6.74 16.66 -10.71
CA GLU A 187 -7.08 16.12 -12.01
C GLU A 187 -7.40 14.63 -11.95
N ASN A 188 -8.19 14.16 -12.91
CA ASN A 188 -8.46 12.75 -13.10
C ASN A 188 -7.19 12.03 -13.60
N ALA A 189 -6.91 10.82 -13.12
CA ALA A 189 -5.70 10.07 -13.52
C ALA A 189 -5.73 9.58 -14.98
N GLY A 190 -6.85 9.77 -15.68
CA GLY A 190 -7.00 9.57 -17.11
C GLY A 190 -7.33 8.12 -17.50
N PRO A 191 -7.62 7.88 -18.79
CA PRO A 191 -8.22 6.63 -19.28
C PRO A 191 -7.27 5.43 -19.29
N ALA A 192 -5.98 5.64 -19.01
CA ALA A 192 -5.03 4.54 -18.80
C ALA A 192 -5.26 3.85 -17.44
N ILE A 193 -5.72 4.63 -16.45
CA ILE A 193 -5.99 4.19 -15.09
C ILE A 193 -7.49 3.98 -14.88
N ASN A 194 -8.33 4.93 -15.28
CA ASN A 194 -9.77 4.89 -15.04
C ASN A 194 -10.54 4.26 -16.22
N THR A 195 -11.63 3.57 -15.90
CA THR A 195 -12.55 2.96 -16.87
C THR A 195 -13.97 3.46 -16.67
N ALA A 196 -14.96 2.83 -17.31
CA ALA A 196 -16.36 3.09 -17.01
C ALA A 196 -16.85 2.42 -15.70
N GLY A 197 -16.00 1.58 -15.09
CA GLY A 197 -16.28 0.82 -13.89
C GLY A 197 -15.91 1.57 -12.61
N ASP A 198 -15.50 0.81 -11.60
CA ASP A 198 -15.02 1.35 -10.33
C ASP A 198 -13.51 1.11 -10.17
N GLU A 199 -12.79 2.18 -9.86
CA GLU A 199 -11.41 2.19 -9.38
C GLU A 199 -11.34 2.92 -8.03
N TYR A 200 -10.88 2.24 -6.98
CA TYR A 200 -10.98 2.71 -5.60
C TYR A 200 -9.64 3.10 -4.98
N GLU A 201 -8.68 2.18 -4.95
CA GLU A 201 -7.46 2.35 -4.12
C GLU A 201 -6.21 2.47 -4.99
N PRO A 202 -5.63 3.66 -5.15
CA PRO A 202 -4.37 3.84 -5.87
C PRO A 202 -3.18 3.73 -4.93
N LEU A 203 -2.16 2.96 -5.30
CA LEU A 203 -0.90 2.83 -4.56
C LEU A 203 0.30 3.02 -5.49
N PRO A 204 0.89 4.23 -5.56
CA PRO A 204 2.13 4.45 -6.29
C PRO A 204 3.29 3.73 -5.60
N SER A 205 4.22 3.18 -6.40
CA SER A 205 5.43 2.54 -5.88
C SER A 205 6.44 3.56 -5.35
N PRO A 206 7.33 3.16 -4.42
CA PRO A 206 8.35 4.05 -3.86
C PRO A 206 9.30 4.68 -4.90
N ASP A 207 9.48 4.04 -6.05
CA ASP A 207 10.29 4.55 -7.17
C ASP A 207 9.47 5.36 -8.19
N GLY A 208 8.14 5.48 -7.99
CA GLY A 208 7.22 6.20 -8.87
C GLY A 208 6.97 5.55 -10.22
N LYS A 209 7.44 4.31 -10.43
CA LYS A 209 7.36 3.63 -11.75
C LYS A 209 6.20 2.67 -11.91
N ARG A 210 5.51 2.33 -10.82
CA ARG A 210 4.33 1.46 -10.82
C ARG A 210 3.19 2.11 -10.04
N LEU A 211 1.97 1.76 -10.42
CA LEU A 211 0.75 2.10 -9.70
C LEU A 211 -0.04 0.81 -9.53
N ILE A 212 -0.28 0.39 -8.29
CA ILE A 212 -1.29 -0.62 -8.00
C ILE A 212 -2.63 0.08 -7.89
N VAL A 213 -3.68 -0.52 -8.44
CA VAL A 213 -5.06 0.00 -8.39
C VAL A 213 -5.97 -1.14 -7.97
N MET A 214 -6.68 -0.98 -6.85
CA MET A 214 -7.84 -1.82 -6.55
C MET A 214 -9.01 -1.36 -7.43
N ALA A 215 -9.56 -2.29 -8.21
CA ALA A 215 -10.68 -2.07 -9.10
C ALA A 215 -11.58 -3.31 -9.10
N ASP A 216 -12.65 -3.31 -9.90
CA ASP A 216 -13.58 -4.43 -9.99
C ASP A 216 -12.85 -5.78 -10.21
N GLY A 217 -12.98 -6.68 -9.24
CA GLY A 217 -12.38 -8.00 -9.25
C GLY A 217 -10.92 -8.11 -8.80
N GLY A 218 -10.35 -7.09 -8.15
CA GLY A 218 -9.08 -7.19 -7.39
C GLY A 218 -8.04 -6.14 -7.74
N LEU A 219 -6.76 -6.49 -7.59
CA LEU A 219 -5.62 -5.60 -7.78
C LEU A 219 -5.10 -5.63 -9.23
N TYR A 220 -4.85 -4.44 -9.77
CA TYR A 220 -4.29 -4.19 -11.08
C TYR A 220 -2.96 -3.44 -10.92
N GLN A 221 -2.09 -3.52 -11.94
CA GLN A 221 -0.84 -2.77 -12.01
C GLN A 221 -0.77 -1.98 -13.31
N SER A 222 -0.29 -0.74 -13.21
CA SER A 222 0.13 0.10 -14.34
C SER A 222 1.60 0.50 -14.17
N HIS A 223 2.26 0.84 -15.27
CA HIS A 223 3.65 1.27 -15.33
C HIS A 223 3.76 2.71 -15.85
N TRP A 224 4.74 3.45 -15.34
CA TRP A 224 5.08 4.76 -15.89
C TRP A 224 6.08 4.58 -17.05
N ASP A 225 5.70 5.02 -18.26
CA ASP A 225 6.54 4.90 -19.46
C ASP A 225 7.56 6.06 -19.63
N GLY A 226 7.56 7.02 -18.71
CA GLY A 226 8.34 8.26 -18.77
C GLY A 226 7.48 9.50 -19.06
N HIS A 227 6.29 9.31 -19.62
CA HIS A 227 5.37 10.39 -19.99
C HIS A 227 3.95 10.19 -19.46
N ARG A 228 3.51 8.94 -19.36
CA ARG A 228 2.16 8.57 -18.92
C ARG A 228 2.14 7.19 -18.26
N TRP A 229 1.06 6.95 -17.54
CA TRP A 229 0.70 5.60 -17.11
C TRP A 229 0.30 4.74 -18.32
N THR A 230 0.75 3.50 -18.35
CA THR A 230 0.24 2.48 -19.28
C THR A 230 -1.17 2.07 -18.88
N LYS A 231 -1.88 1.40 -19.80
CA LYS A 231 -3.13 0.73 -19.42
C LYS A 231 -2.86 -0.21 -18.25
N LYS A 232 -3.71 -0.16 -17.22
CA LYS A 232 -3.61 -1.08 -16.08
C LYS A 232 -3.94 -2.53 -16.49
N GLU A 233 -3.16 -3.48 -15.99
CA GLU A 233 -3.30 -4.92 -16.22
C GLU A 233 -3.61 -5.63 -14.91
N LYS A 234 -4.48 -6.63 -14.94
CA LYS A 234 -4.89 -7.34 -13.73
C LYS A 234 -3.72 -8.19 -13.22
N LEU A 235 -3.42 -8.14 -11.93
CA LEU A 235 -2.43 -9.04 -11.32
C LEU A 235 -2.91 -10.50 -11.40
N GLY A 236 -1.94 -11.42 -11.35
CA GLY A 236 -2.18 -12.85 -11.51
C GLY A 236 -3.07 -13.46 -10.41
N PRO A 237 -3.56 -14.71 -10.64
CA PRO A 237 -4.45 -15.39 -9.70
C PRO A 237 -3.82 -15.70 -8.34
N GLU A 238 -2.49 -15.64 -8.22
CA GLU A 238 -1.79 -15.74 -6.94
C GLU A 238 -2.11 -14.56 -6.02
N VAL A 239 -2.28 -13.36 -6.59
CA VAL A 239 -2.72 -12.16 -5.87
C VAL A 239 -4.24 -12.10 -5.82
N ASN A 240 -4.90 -12.17 -6.98
CA ASN A 240 -6.35 -12.01 -7.11
C ASN A 240 -7.07 -13.36 -6.97
N VAL A 241 -7.14 -13.88 -5.74
CA VAL A 241 -7.69 -15.22 -5.48
C VAL A 241 -9.21 -15.21 -5.52
N ASN A 242 -9.83 -14.21 -4.88
CA ASN A 242 -11.28 -14.09 -4.81
C ASN A 242 -11.80 -12.67 -5.08
N GLY A 243 -10.91 -11.72 -5.38
CA GLY A 243 -11.27 -10.34 -5.73
C GLY A 243 -11.56 -9.45 -4.53
N SER A 244 -11.37 -9.94 -3.30
CA SER A 244 -11.50 -9.16 -2.06
C SER A 244 -10.20 -8.48 -1.64
N GLU A 245 -9.17 -8.52 -2.49
CA GLU A 245 -7.87 -7.96 -2.18
C GLU A 245 -7.92 -6.42 -2.11
N ILE A 246 -7.65 -5.88 -0.92
CA ILE A 246 -7.72 -4.44 -0.62
C ILE A 246 -6.56 -4.01 0.28
N GLY A 247 -6.44 -2.72 0.56
CA GLY A 247 -5.54 -2.25 1.59
C GLY A 247 -4.08 -2.38 1.19
N ALA A 248 -3.74 -2.35 -0.09
CA ALA A 248 -2.38 -2.70 -0.51
C ALA A 248 -1.32 -1.68 -0.01
N ALA A 249 -0.14 -2.19 0.34
CA ALA A 249 1.03 -1.42 0.75
C ALA A 249 2.30 -2.01 0.14
N PHE A 250 3.17 -1.15 -0.40
CA PHE A 250 4.48 -1.58 -0.86
C PHE A 250 5.45 -1.68 0.31
N SER A 251 6.39 -2.61 0.20
CA SER A 251 7.62 -2.54 0.99
C SER A 251 8.41 -1.26 0.66
N PRO A 252 9.29 -0.76 1.55
CA PRO A 252 10.11 0.40 1.25
C PRO A 252 11.00 0.24 0.00
N SER A 253 11.38 -0.99 -0.34
CA SER A 253 12.14 -1.30 -1.56
C SER A 253 11.26 -1.35 -2.82
N GLY A 254 9.94 -1.43 -2.64
CA GLY A 254 8.95 -1.68 -3.68
C GLY A 254 8.89 -3.13 -4.17
N LYS A 255 9.72 -4.04 -3.67
CA LYS A 255 9.81 -5.41 -4.20
C LYS A 255 8.67 -6.32 -3.78
N SER A 256 8.03 -6.01 -2.65
CA SER A 256 6.91 -6.79 -2.11
C SER A 256 5.67 -5.95 -1.94
N LEU A 257 4.53 -6.63 -1.91
CA LEU A 257 3.22 -6.06 -1.64
C LEU A 257 2.62 -6.78 -0.42
N LEU A 258 2.13 -6.01 0.54
CA LEU A 258 1.24 -6.48 1.61
C LEU A 258 -0.17 -6.02 1.27
N PHE A 259 -1.16 -6.89 1.42
CA PHE A 259 -2.56 -6.55 1.19
C PHE A 259 -3.45 -7.41 2.08
N ALA A 260 -4.69 -6.99 2.31
CA ALA A 260 -5.68 -7.78 3.02
C ALA A 260 -6.54 -8.56 2.04
N ARG A 261 -7.03 -9.73 2.46
CA ARG A 261 -7.99 -10.55 1.71
C ARG A 261 -8.99 -11.16 2.68
N ASP A 262 -10.26 -11.14 2.30
CA ASP A 262 -11.29 -11.89 2.99
C ASP A 262 -11.22 -13.36 2.58
N THR A 263 -10.90 -14.25 3.52
CA THR A 263 -10.80 -15.70 3.29
C THR A 263 -12.14 -16.40 3.47
N GLY A 264 -13.16 -15.75 4.05
CA GLY A 264 -14.43 -16.37 4.41
C GLY A 264 -14.35 -17.38 5.57
N GLU A 265 -13.18 -17.51 6.21
CA GLU A 265 -12.88 -18.44 7.31
C GLU A 265 -13.12 -17.77 8.69
N PRO A 266 -13.09 -18.51 9.83
CA PRO A 266 -13.43 -17.95 11.14
C PRO A 266 -12.52 -16.81 11.60
N GLU A 267 -11.29 -16.74 11.12
CA GLU A 267 -10.41 -15.57 11.17
C GLU A 267 -10.71 -14.71 9.93
N SER A 268 -11.31 -13.53 10.13
CA SER A 268 -11.78 -12.68 9.04
C SER A 268 -10.68 -11.69 8.66
N GLY A 269 -10.30 -11.58 7.40
CA GLY A 269 -9.32 -10.58 6.95
C GLY A 269 -7.90 -10.88 7.38
N GLU A 270 -7.18 -11.64 6.56
CA GLU A 270 -5.75 -11.86 6.76
C GLU A 270 -4.94 -10.92 5.87
N PHE A 271 -3.80 -10.48 6.39
CA PHE A 271 -2.78 -9.88 5.56
C PHE A 271 -2.03 -10.96 4.80
N PHE A 272 -1.72 -10.69 3.54
CA PHE A 272 -0.94 -11.56 2.67
C PHE A 272 0.23 -10.78 2.08
N VAL A 273 1.37 -11.47 1.95
CA VAL A 273 2.58 -10.90 1.37
C VAL A 273 2.83 -11.57 0.04
N TRP A 274 2.99 -10.74 -1.01
CA TRP A 274 3.45 -11.15 -2.32
C TRP A 274 4.87 -10.64 -2.56
N GLN A 275 5.80 -11.55 -2.88
CA GLN A 275 7.21 -11.22 -3.12
C GLN A 275 7.64 -11.65 -4.54
N PRO A 276 7.16 -10.96 -5.60
CA PRO A 276 7.42 -11.36 -6.98
C PRO A 276 8.88 -11.20 -7.41
N GLN A 277 9.66 -10.37 -6.71
CA GLN A 277 11.07 -10.10 -7.03
C GLN A 277 12.03 -10.83 -6.07
N GLY A 278 11.57 -11.93 -5.48
CA GLY A 278 12.31 -12.72 -4.51
C GLY A 278 12.13 -12.24 -3.06
N ALA A 279 12.62 -13.06 -2.12
CA ALA A 279 12.42 -12.82 -0.70
C ALA A 279 13.14 -11.56 -0.21
N GLU A 280 12.45 -10.81 0.66
CA GLU A 280 13.04 -9.74 1.46
C GLU A 280 12.54 -9.79 2.89
N ALA A 281 13.28 -9.16 3.81
CA ALA A 281 12.93 -9.06 5.22
C ALA A 281 11.84 -8.00 5.46
N TRP A 282 10.71 -8.15 4.78
CA TRP A 282 9.53 -7.31 4.91
C TRP A 282 8.25 -8.13 4.62
N PRO A 283 7.15 -7.95 5.39
CA PRO A 283 6.96 -7.00 6.48
C PRO A 283 7.89 -7.23 7.68
N PRO A 284 8.14 -6.23 8.54
CA PRO A 284 9.00 -6.38 9.71
C PRO A 284 8.55 -7.59 10.55
N MET A 285 9.47 -8.53 10.80
CA MET A 285 9.20 -9.67 11.66
C MET A 285 9.36 -9.27 13.12
N CYS A 286 8.32 -9.46 13.92
CA CYS A 286 8.42 -9.38 15.37
C CYS A 286 8.71 -10.77 15.94
N GLY A 287 9.74 -10.92 16.78
CA GLY A 287 10.00 -12.17 17.50
C GLY A 287 10.77 -13.27 16.81
N GLN A 288 11.24 -13.09 15.57
CA GLN A 288 12.23 -14.00 15.02
C GLN A 288 13.63 -13.45 15.26
N ALA A 289 14.37 -14.08 16.18
CA ALA A 289 15.76 -13.76 16.45
C ALA A 289 16.51 -13.66 15.12
N LYS A 290 17.25 -12.56 14.91
CA LYS A 290 18.26 -12.51 13.86
C LYS A 290 19.14 -13.74 14.07
N THR A 291 19.10 -14.71 13.15
CA THR A 291 20.08 -15.79 13.15
C THR A 291 21.42 -15.12 12.91
N SER A 292 22.12 -14.77 13.99
CA SER A 292 23.46 -14.27 13.95
C SER A 292 24.30 -15.37 13.32
N GLY A 293 24.71 -15.16 12.07
CA GLY A 293 25.72 -15.96 11.40
C GLY A 293 27.05 -15.79 12.11
N ALA A 294 27.20 -16.38 13.29
CA ALA A 294 28.47 -16.54 13.96
C ALA A 294 29.18 -17.76 13.37
N ALA A 295 29.78 -17.60 12.20
CA ALA A 295 30.86 -18.48 11.80
C ALA A 295 32.08 -18.15 12.67
N ARG A 296 32.18 -18.81 13.82
CA ARG A 296 33.45 -18.94 14.55
C ARG A 296 34.44 -19.63 13.60
N ARG A 297 35.41 -18.86 13.11
CA ARG A 297 36.63 -19.44 12.54
C ARG A 297 37.40 -20.08 13.70
N LYS A 298 37.67 -21.38 13.58
CA LYS A 298 38.82 -22.02 14.23
C LYS A 298 40.06 -21.73 13.39
#